data_AF-B0NJD2-F1
#
_entry.id   AF-B0NJD2-F1
#
_cell.length_a   1.000
_cell.length_b   1.000
_cell.length_c   1.000
_cell.angle_alpha   90.00
_cell.angle_beta   90.00
_cell.angle_gamma   90.00
#
_symmetry.space_group_name_H-M   'P 1'
#
loop_
_entity.id
_entity.type
_entity.pdbx_description
1 polymer ?
#
loop_
_entity_poly.entity_id
_entity_poly.type
_entity_poly.pdbx_seq_one_letter_code
_entity_poly.pdbx_strand_id
1 'polypeptide(L)'
;MLTNILLILITAAAAGYGYYLTFRLDRWVGEEKKLQADEEQNESQESCAVVFGEDEWTEEIGGWLKSRGLRPVFIEEACLKKDWKNVSLVIAISSSDEDNLSVCNLLRKIYHTEQLYGICNDQVNYIVYKRFHIQVLNRDIKITEQLENAMSGNEVVIA
;
A
#
# COMPACT_ATOMS: atom_id res chain seq x y z
N MET A 1 -15.58 -61.39 9.01
CA MET A 1 -15.38 -60.88 7.63
C MET A 1 -16.11 -59.56 7.37
N LEU A 2 -17.36 -59.39 7.82
CA LEU A 2 -18.14 -58.15 7.62
C LEU A 2 -17.48 -56.88 8.20
N THR A 3 -16.86 -56.98 9.38
CA THR A 3 -16.20 -55.85 10.06
C THR A 3 -15.00 -55.28 9.29
N ASN A 4 -14.25 -56.14 8.59
CA ASN A 4 -13.12 -55.71 7.77
C ASN A 4 -13.60 -54.98 6.50
N ILE A 5 -14.71 -55.41 5.91
CA ILE A 5 -15.31 -54.74 4.75
C ILE A 5 -15.83 -53.36 5.14
N LEU A 6 -16.44 -53.23 6.33
CA LEU A 6 -16.93 -51.96 6.85
C LEU A 6 -15.78 -50.96 7.12
N LEU A 7 -14.68 -51.45 7.70
CA LEU A 7 -13.48 -50.63 7.96
C LEU A 7 -12.88 -50.10 6.65
N ILE A 8 -12.75 -50.94 5.62
CA ILE A 8 -12.23 -50.54 4.31
C ILE A 8 -13.10 -49.44 3.69
N LEU A 9 -14.43 -49.56 3.80
CA LEU A 9 -15.39 -48.58 3.29
C LEU A 9 -15.26 -47.21 3.98
N ILE A 10 -15.11 -47.21 5.31
CA ILE A 10 -14.92 -45.99 6.10
C ILE A 10 -13.59 -45.31 5.75
N THR A 11 -12.50 -46.09 5.62
CA THR A 11 -11.20 -45.54 5.23
C THR A 11 -11.20 -44.98 3.81
N ALA A 12 -11.91 -45.62 2.87
CA ALA A 12 -12.04 -45.12 1.50
C ALA A 12 -12.87 -43.83 1.45
N ALA A 13 -13.95 -43.74 2.23
CA ALA A 13 -14.76 -42.53 2.35
C ALA A 13 -13.98 -41.37 2.98
N ALA A 14 -13.21 -41.63 4.04
CA ALA A 14 -12.36 -40.63 4.68
C ALA A 14 -11.26 -40.12 3.74
N ALA A 15 -10.61 -41.01 2.99
CA ALA A 15 -9.61 -40.64 2.00
C ALA A 15 -10.22 -39.82 0.85
N GLY A 16 -11.40 -40.21 0.35
CA GLY A 16 -12.11 -39.46 -0.68
C GLY A 16 -12.53 -38.07 -0.22
N TYR A 17 -13.00 -37.95 1.03
CA TYR A 17 -13.36 -36.65 1.62
C TYR A 17 -12.13 -35.75 1.82
N GLY A 18 -11.01 -36.33 2.28
CA GLY A 18 -9.73 -35.62 2.39
C GLY A 18 -9.25 -35.08 1.04
N TYR A 19 -9.30 -35.91 -0.01
CA TYR A 19 -8.93 -35.50 -1.37
C TYR A 19 -9.86 -34.41 -1.93
N TYR A 20 -11.16 -34.49 -1.65
CA TYR A 20 -12.12 -33.48 -2.09
C TYR A 20 -11.88 -32.11 -1.42
N LEU A 21 -11.53 -32.10 -0.14
CA LEU A 21 -11.19 -30.88 0.59
C LEU A 21 -9.92 -30.22 0.04
N THR A 22 -8.85 -30.98 -0.14
CA THR A 22 -7.59 -30.44 -0.68
C THR A 22 -7.76 -29.96 -2.11
N PHE A 23 -8.51 -30.67 -2.96
CA PHE A 23 -8.78 -30.23 -4.33
C PHE A 23 -9.57 -28.91 -4.39
N ARG A 24 -10.56 -28.71 -3.51
CA ARG A 24 -11.27 -27.42 -3.45
C ARG A 24 -10.39 -26.29 -2.95
N LEU A 25 -9.55 -26.56 -1.94
CA LEU A 25 -8.62 -25.57 -1.41
C LEU A 25 -7.59 -25.16 -2.47
N ASP A 26 -6.99 -26.11 -3.18
CA ASP A 26 -6.06 -25.82 -4.28
C ASP A 26 -6.72 -25.02 -5.41
N ARG A 27 -7.99 -25.31 -5.71
CA ARG A 27 -8.73 -24.55 -6.73
C ARG A 27 -9.00 -23.12 -6.30
N TRP A 28 -9.36 -22.90 -5.03
CA TRP A 28 -9.52 -21.57 -4.45
C TRP A 28 -8.20 -20.79 -4.45
N VAL A 29 -7.11 -21.41 -4.00
CA VAL A 29 -5.76 -20.81 -4.02
C VAL A 29 -5.31 -20.51 -5.45
N GLY A 30 -5.66 -21.38 -6.41
CA GLY A 30 -5.37 -21.17 -7.83
C GLY A 30 -6.19 -20.05 -8.48
N GLU A 31 -7.46 -19.90 -8.08
CA GLU A 31 -8.33 -18.80 -8.51
C GLU A 31 -7.86 -17.45 -7.90
N GLU A 32 -7.44 -17.41 -6.63
CA GLU A 32 -6.80 -16.22 -6.03
C GLU A 32 -5.51 -15.82 -6.75
N LYS A 33 -4.64 -16.80 -7.05
CA LYS A 33 -3.40 -16.54 -7.81
C LYS A 33 -3.66 -16.05 -9.24
N LYS A 34 -4.75 -16.50 -9.87
CA LYS A 34 -5.13 -16.01 -11.20
C LYS A 34 -5.69 -14.60 -11.16
N LEU A 35 -6.50 -14.27 -10.16
CA LEU A 35 -6.99 -12.91 -9.97
C LEU A 35 -5.84 -11.94 -9.68
N GLN A 36 -4.83 -12.37 -8.89
CA GLN A 36 -3.59 -11.61 -8.70
C GLN A 36 -2.79 -11.45 -10.00
N ALA A 37 -2.67 -12.50 -10.82
CA ALA A 37 -1.93 -12.43 -12.08
C ALA A 37 -2.62 -11.57 -13.16
N ASP A 38 -3.96 -11.55 -13.21
CA ASP A 38 -4.74 -10.72 -14.14
C ASP A 38 -4.76 -9.24 -13.70
N GLU A 39 -4.68 -8.94 -12.39
CA GLU A 39 -4.41 -7.59 -11.88
C GLU A 39 -2.97 -7.15 -12.19
N GLU A 40 -1.98 -8.02 -11.99
CA GLU A 40 -0.56 -7.76 -12.27
C GLU A 40 -0.27 -7.45 -13.76
N GLN A 41 -1.02 -8.03 -14.70
CA GLN A 41 -0.84 -7.79 -16.13
C GLN A 41 -1.43 -6.45 -16.62
N ASN A 42 -2.44 -5.91 -15.93
CA ASN A 42 -2.91 -4.54 -16.19
C ASN A 42 -2.09 -3.49 -15.43
N GLU A 43 -1.43 -3.87 -14.33
CA GLU A 43 -0.62 -2.98 -13.47
C GLU A 43 0.77 -2.64 -14.01
N SER A 44 1.26 -3.33 -15.04
CA SER A 44 2.66 -3.28 -15.46
C SER A 44 3.21 -1.93 -15.98
N GLN A 45 2.44 -0.84 -16.02
CA GLN A 45 2.93 0.45 -16.55
C GLN A 45 2.55 1.72 -15.79
N GLU A 46 1.63 1.69 -14.83
CA GLU A 46 1.22 2.92 -14.14
C GLU A 46 2.07 3.18 -12.90
N SER A 47 2.69 4.36 -12.83
CA SER A 47 3.43 4.81 -11.65
C SER A 47 2.49 4.92 -10.46
N CYS A 48 2.84 4.25 -9.36
CA CYS A 48 2.00 4.14 -8.17
C CYS A 48 2.33 5.26 -7.18
N ALA A 49 1.29 5.86 -6.60
CA ALA A 49 1.40 6.84 -5.53
C ALA A 49 0.78 6.27 -4.25
N VAL A 50 1.57 6.18 -3.19
CA VAL A 50 1.14 5.62 -1.90
C VAL A 50 0.72 6.76 -0.99
N VAL A 51 -0.48 6.68 -0.42
CA VAL A 51 -1.01 7.62 0.57
C VAL A 51 -1.24 6.87 1.87
N PHE A 52 -0.57 7.29 2.94
CA PHE A 52 -0.64 6.67 4.26
C PHE A 52 -1.39 7.55 5.26
N GLY A 53 -2.39 6.98 5.93
CA GLY A 53 -3.25 7.65 6.89
C GLY A 53 -4.62 7.99 6.31
N GLU A 54 -5.62 8.01 7.19
CA GLU A 54 -6.97 8.46 6.89
C GLU A 54 -7.14 9.88 7.43
N ASP A 55 -7.31 10.83 6.52
CA ASP A 55 -7.69 12.21 6.82
C ASP A 55 -8.74 12.70 5.79
N GLU A 56 -9.40 13.81 6.05
CA GLU A 56 -10.39 14.41 5.15
C GLU A 56 -9.81 14.70 3.74
N TRP A 57 -8.49 14.86 3.66
CA TRP A 57 -7.74 15.15 2.43
C TRP A 57 -7.45 13.92 1.57
N THR A 58 -7.70 12.71 2.08
CA THR A 58 -7.38 11.45 1.40
C THR A 58 -8.11 11.31 0.07
N GLU A 59 -9.39 11.66 0.02
CA GLU A 59 -10.20 11.60 -1.19
C GLU A 59 -9.75 12.65 -2.23
N GLU A 60 -9.43 13.87 -1.79
CA GLU A 60 -8.97 14.95 -2.67
C GLU A 60 -7.61 14.61 -3.30
N ILE A 61 -6.66 14.14 -2.48
CA ILE A 61 -5.34 13.69 -2.94
C ILE A 61 -5.50 12.51 -3.92
N GLY A 62 -6.42 11.58 -3.63
CA GLY A 62 -6.79 10.49 -4.53
C GLY A 62 -7.25 10.94 -5.90
N GLY A 63 -8.21 11.87 -5.93
CA GLY A 63 -8.74 12.45 -7.16
C GLY A 63 -7.65 13.18 -7.95
N TRP A 64 -6.79 13.92 -7.25
CA TRP A 64 -5.67 14.63 -7.85
C TRP A 64 -4.64 13.68 -8.49
N LEU A 65 -4.28 12.59 -7.79
CA LEU A 65 -3.36 11.57 -8.30
C LEU A 65 -3.92 10.88 -9.56
N LYS A 66 -5.20 10.49 -9.52
CA LYS A 66 -5.89 9.88 -10.68
C LYS A 66 -5.92 10.81 -11.89
N SER A 67 -6.14 12.11 -11.69
CA SER A 67 -6.13 13.09 -12.79
C SER A 67 -4.76 13.23 -13.48
N ARG A 68 -3.67 12.82 -12.81
CA ARG A 68 -2.30 12.80 -13.33
C ARG A 68 -1.86 11.44 -13.87
N GLY A 69 -2.78 10.47 -13.94
CA GLY A 69 -2.46 9.10 -14.38
C GLY A 69 -1.62 8.31 -13.37
N LEU A 70 -1.61 8.73 -12.11
CA LEU A 70 -1.04 7.96 -11.00
C LEU A 70 -2.15 7.15 -10.34
N ARG A 71 -1.84 5.91 -9.98
CA ARG A 71 -2.77 5.09 -9.20
C ARG A 71 -2.57 5.36 -7.71
N PRO A 72 -3.54 5.97 -7.01
CA PRO A 72 -3.46 6.14 -5.56
C PRO A 72 -3.70 4.81 -4.85
N VAL A 73 -2.79 4.43 -3.96
CA VAL A 73 -2.94 3.30 -3.03
C VAL A 73 -3.02 3.87 -1.63
N PHE A 74 -4.18 3.70 -1.01
CA PHE A 74 -4.44 4.15 0.35
C PHE A 74 -4.10 3.05 1.36
N ILE A 75 -3.41 3.44 2.42
CA ILE A 75 -2.96 2.55 3.48
C ILE A 75 -3.29 3.19 4.82
N GLU A 76 -4.15 2.55 5.60
CA GLU A 76 -4.53 3.04 6.93
C GLU A 76 -3.64 2.45 8.05
N GLU A 77 -3.14 1.23 7.85
CA GLU A 77 -2.26 0.53 8.78
C GLU A 77 -1.03 -0.03 8.06
N ALA A 78 0.05 -0.34 8.77
CA ALA A 78 1.33 -0.86 8.22
C ALA A 78 1.24 -2.25 7.51
N CYS A 79 0.07 -2.62 7.00
CA CYS A 79 -0.15 -3.73 6.09
C CYS A 79 0.40 -3.40 4.70
N LEU A 80 1.71 -3.57 4.54
CA LEU A 80 2.39 -3.55 3.25
C LEU A 80 1.93 -4.76 2.43
N LYS A 81 1.11 -4.53 1.39
CA LYS A 81 0.93 -5.55 0.33
C LYS A 81 2.26 -5.64 -0.43
N LYS A 82 2.73 -6.88 -0.64
CA LYS A 82 4.13 -7.19 -0.98
C LYS A 82 4.60 -6.73 -2.36
N ASP A 83 3.71 -6.28 -3.24
CA ASP A 83 4.01 -6.25 -4.68
C ASP A 83 3.69 -4.90 -5.39
N TRP A 84 3.81 -3.75 -4.71
CA TRP A 84 3.72 -2.47 -5.42
C TRP A 84 4.94 -2.26 -6.32
N LYS A 85 4.75 -2.36 -7.63
CA LYS A 85 5.79 -2.07 -8.64
C LYS A 85 5.77 -0.57 -8.96
N ASN A 86 6.95 0.06 -9.04
CA ASN A 86 7.14 1.47 -9.40
C ASN A 86 6.38 2.48 -8.51
N VAL A 87 6.63 2.46 -7.20
CA VAL A 87 6.19 3.53 -6.30
C VAL A 87 6.98 4.80 -6.59
N SER A 88 6.36 5.77 -7.27
CA SER A 88 7.00 7.03 -7.63
C SER A 88 6.88 8.09 -6.55
N LEU A 89 5.85 7.98 -5.70
CA LEU A 89 5.46 9.01 -4.75
C LEU A 89 4.91 8.38 -3.47
N VAL A 90 5.32 8.90 -2.31
CA VAL A 90 4.78 8.53 -1.00
C VAL A 90 4.32 9.79 -0.28
N ILE A 91 3.09 9.77 0.23
CA ILE A 91 2.49 10.85 1.00
C ILE A 91 1.99 10.28 2.32
N ALA A 92 2.50 10.77 3.44
CA ALA A 92 2.05 10.37 4.78
C ALA A 92 1.25 11.53 5.41
N ILE A 93 -0.03 11.28 5.67
CA ILE A 93 -1.01 12.26 6.17
C ILE A 93 -1.57 11.88 7.54
N SER A 94 -0.91 10.97 8.27
CA SER A 94 -1.34 10.58 9.62
C SER A 94 -1.25 11.76 10.60
N SER A 95 -2.04 11.68 11.67
CA SER A 95 -2.01 12.58 12.81
C SER A 95 -0.77 12.40 13.70
N SER A 96 -0.05 11.28 13.55
CA SER A 96 1.19 10.99 14.28
C SER A 96 2.42 11.20 13.39
N ASP A 97 3.32 12.10 13.83
CA ASP A 97 4.59 12.35 13.14
C ASP A 97 5.52 11.13 13.15
N GLU A 98 5.47 10.33 14.23
CA GLU A 98 6.29 9.12 14.35
C GLU A 98 5.89 8.08 13.29
N ASP A 99 4.59 7.94 13.04
CA ASP A 99 4.06 7.02 12.03
C ASP A 99 4.42 7.52 10.62
N ASN A 100 4.24 8.83 10.37
CA ASN A 100 4.59 9.44 9.09
C ASN A 100 6.08 9.26 8.77
N LEU A 101 6.97 9.54 9.71
CA LEU A 101 8.42 9.35 9.55
C LEU A 101 8.78 7.87 9.34
N SER A 102 8.15 6.98 10.09
CA SER A 102 8.42 5.54 10.03
C SER A 102 8.02 4.96 8.67
N VAL A 103 6.83 5.30 8.17
CA VAL A 103 6.32 4.82 6.88
C VAL A 103 7.13 5.40 5.73
N CYS A 104 7.43 6.70 5.73
CA CYS A 104 8.26 7.30 4.69
C CYS A 104 9.64 6.65 4.62
N ASN A 105 10.29 6.41 5.77
CA ASN A 105 11.60 5.76 5.82
C ASN A 105 11.55 4.29 5.39
N LEU A 106 10.50 3.58 5.77
CA LEU A 106 10.30 2.18 5.39
C LEU A 106 10.06 2.06 3.88
N LEU A 107 9.16 2.86 3.31
CA LEU A 107 8.86 2.82 1.88
C LEU A 107 10.04 3.27 1.03
N ARG A 108 10.83 4.25 1.50
CA ARG A 108 12.10 4.62 0.88
C ARG A 108 13.07 3.45 0.79
N LYS A 109 13.17 2.62 1.85
CA LYS A 109 14.07 1.47 1.87
C LYS A 109 13.59 0.32 0.98
N ILE A 110 12.28 0.11 0.89
CA ILE A 110 11.70 -0.99 0.10
C ILE A 110 11.64 -0.66 -1.39
N TYR A 111 11.18 0.53 -1.73
CA TYR A 111 10.86 0.91 -3.11
C TYR A 111 11.84 1.92 -3.72
N HIS A 112 12.85 2.37 -2.96
CA HIS A 112 13.86 3.36 -3.40
C HIS A 112 13.26 4.69 -3.91
N THR A 113 12.06 5.04 -3.45
CA THR A 113 11.36 6.26 -3.84
C THR A 113 12.03 7.50 -3.24
N GLU A 114 12.31 8.51 -4.08
CA GLU A 114 12.91 9.77 -3.64
C GLU A 114 11.89 10.86 -3.30
N GLN A 115 10.68 10.78 -3.86
CA GLN A 115 9.61 11.75 -3.63
C GLN A 115 8.77 11.34 -2.41
N LEU A 116 9.16 11.85 -1.25
CA LEU A 116 8.51 11.58 0.03
C LEU A 116 7.92 12.87 0.59
N TYR A 117 6.64 12.83 0.93
CA TYR A 117 5.90 13.93 1.53
C TYR A 117 5.29 13.47 2.84
N GLY A 118 5.33 14.31 3.85
CA GLY A 118 4.74 14.01 5.15
C GLY A 118 4.14 15.24 5.80
N ILE A 119 2.98 15.09 6.45
CA ILE A 119 2.41 16.14 7.28
C ILE A 119 3.18 16.18 8.60
N CYS A 120 3.74 17.34 8.92
CA CYS A 120 4.39 17.59 10.20
C CYS A 120 3.41 18.30 11.12
N ASN A 121 2.99 17.61 12.18
CA ASN A 121 2.04 18.12 13.16
C ASN A 121 2.74 18.91 14.27
N ASP A 122 3.97 18.53 14.64
CA ASP A 122 4.79 19.23 15.64
C ASP A 122 6.03 19.89 15.00
N GLN A 123 6.22 21.20 15.23
CA GLN A 123 7.38 21.94 14.75
C GLN A 123 8.72 21.38 15.26
N VAL A 124 8.74 20.75 16.44
CA VAL A 124 9.95 20.13 16.99
C VAL A 124 10.47 19.01 16.09
N ASN A 125 9.57 18.31 15.39
CA ASN A 125 9.91 17.20 14.51
C ASN A 125 10.37 17.66 13.11
N TYR A 126 10.20 18.93 12.76
CA TYR A 126 10.56 19.47 11.44
C TYR A 126 12.02 19.20 11.05
N ILE A 127 12.94 19.29 12.02
CA ILE A 127 14.38 19.01 11.80
C ILE A 127 14.58 17.55 11.36
N VAL A 128 13.78 16.64 11.89
CA VAL A 128 13.84 15.20 11.60
C VAL A 128 13.36 14.94 10.17
N TYR A 129 12.24 15.53 9.75
CA TYR A 129 11.76 15.45 8.36
C TYR A 129 12.81 15.93 7.36
N LYS A 130 13.41 17.10 7.62
CA LYS A 130 14.48 17.65 6.77
C LYS A 130 15.70 16.74 6.68
N ARG A 131 16.09 16.11 7.81
CA ARG A 131 17.22 15.15 7.85
C ARG A 131 16.95 13.89 7.04
N PHE A 132 15.69 13.45 6.97
CA PHE A 132 15.29 12.28 6.18
C PHE A 132 14.97 12.61 4.72
N HIS A 133 15.16 13.86 4.28
CA HIS A 133 14.80 14.33 2.94
C HIS A 133 13.30 14.14 2.63
N ILE A 134 12.45 14.26 3.65
CA ILE A 134 11.00 14.22 3.50
C ILE A 134 10.53 15.66 3.40
N GLN A 135 9.77 15.97 2.35
CA GLN A 135 9.17 17.29 2.20
C GLN A 135 7.98 17.43 3.13
N VAL A 136 7.95 18.52 3.88
CA VAL A 136 6.91 18.78 4.88
C VAL A 136 5.72 19.45 4.20
N LEU A 137 4.55 18.84 4.36
CA LEU A 137 3.28 19.43 3.98
C LEU A 137 2.65 20.10 5.22
N ASN A 138 2.06 21.28 5.02
CA ASN A 138 1.36 22.00 6.08
C ASN A 138 -0.16 21.79 5.92
N ARG A 139 -0.85 21.44 7.01
CA ARG A 139 -2.31 21.28 7.05
C ARG A 139 -3.07 22.58 6.74
N ASP A 140 -2.47 23.74 7.03
CA ASP A 140 -3.14 25.04 6.88
C ASP A 140 -3.25 25.53 5.43
N ILE A 141 -2.53 24.89 4.50
CA ILE A 141 -2.49 25.23 3.09
C ILE A 141 -3.00 24.02 2.30
N LYS A 142 -3.65 24.26 1.16
CA LYS A 142 -4.09 23.17 0.28
C LYS A 142 -2.92 22.26 -0.09
N ILE A 143 -3.00 21.00 0.35
CA ILE A 143 -1.96 19.99 0.15
C ILE A 143 -1.70 19.77 -1.36
N THR A 144 -2.75 19.84 -2.18
CA THR A 144 -2.69 19.70 -3.64
C THR A 144 -1.84 20.80 -4.30
N GLU A 145 -1.94 22.05 -3.85
CA GLU A 145 -1.11 23.17 -4.33
C GLU A 145 0.35 23.03 -3.88
N GLN A 146 0.59 22.55 -2.66
CA GLN A 146 1.95 22.30 -2.16
C GLN A 146 2.64 21.18 -2.92
N LEU A 147 1.94 20.08 -3.20
CA LEU A 147 2.45 18.96 -4.00
C LEU A 147 2.74 19.40 -5.44
N GLU A 148 1.93 20.29 -6.01
CA GLU A 148 2.16 20.84 -7.34
C GLU A 148 3.41 21.72 -7.40
N ASN A 149 3.61 22.60 -6.40
CA ASN A 149 4.81 23.43 -6.29
C ASN A 149 6.07 22.58 -6.07
N ALA A 150 5.98 21.57 -5.21
CA ALA A 150 7.07 20.66 -4.92
C ALA A 150 7.49 19.80 -6.13
N MET A 151 6.54 19.27 -6.90
CA MET A 151 6.82 18.47 -8.09
C MET A 151 7.26 19.30 -9.30
N SER A 152 6.89 20.59 -9.36
CA SER A 152 7.33 21.50 -10.42
C SER A 152 8.76 22.06 -10.20
N GLY A 153 9.44 21.66 -9.11
CA GLY A 153 10.82 22.06 -8.83
C GLY A 153 10.97 23.49 -8.30
N ASN A 154 9.85 24.15 -7.98
CA ASN A 154 9.90 25.39 -7.22
C ASN A 154 10.03 25.02 -5.74
N GLU A 155 11.26 25.11 -5.21
CA GLU A 155 11.50 25.05 -3.77
C GLU A 155 10.50 25.98 -3.08
N VAL A 156 9.58 25.41 -2.31
CA VAL A 156 8.70 26.17 -1.44
C VAL A 156 9.58 26.71 -0.31
N VAL A 157 10.08 27.92 -0.51
CA VAL A 157 10.69 28.74 0.54
C VAL A 157 9.57 29.10 1.50
N ILE A 158 9.41 28.28 2.55
CA ILE A 158 8.63 28.67 3.72
C ILE A 158 9.49 29.66 4.49
N ALA A 159 9.12 30.95 4.38
CA ALA A 159 9.64 32.04 5.19
C ALA A 159 8.93 32.11 6.55
#